data_AF-A0A953BT45-F1
#
_entry.id   AF-A0A953BT45-F1
#
_cell.length_a   1.000
_cell.length_b   1.000
_cell.length_c   1.000
_cell.angle_alpha   90.00
_cell.angle_beta   90.00
_cell.angle_gamma   90.00
#
_symmetry.space_group_name_H-M   'P 1'
#
loop_
_entity.id
_entity.type
_entity.pdbx_description
1 polymer ?
#
loop_
_entity_poly.entity_id
_entity_poly.type
_entity_poly.pdbx_seq_one_letter_code
_entity_poly.pdbx_strand_id
1 'polypeptide(L)'
;MQTGFIDLDRIPAIEPVPGCRLRTPHANSLMLSYLEMDDGAEVPLHSHPHEQGGVLLKGTLQLTIGDETRVVQPGSLFLIPSGVPHRAVAINGPAVVLDVFSPIREDYADLANRYIPPVEPTPG
;
A
#
# COMPACT_ATOMS: atom_id res chain seq x y z
N MET A 1 -19.49 16.08 -9.73
CA MET A 1 -19.28 14.69 -9.26
C MET A 1 -17.82 14.40 -9.43
N GLN A 2 -17.08 14.19 -8.34
CA GLN A 2 -15.70 13.72 -8.44
C GLN A 2 -15.77 12.26 -8.89
N THR A 3 -15.18 11.96 -10.05
CA THR A 3 -15.28 10.64 -10.66
C THR A 3 -14.35 9.66 -9.95
N GLY A 4 -14.59 8.35 -10.06
CA GLY A 4 -13.72 7.31 -9.50
C GLY A 4 -12.37 7.14 -10.20
N PHE A 5 -12.01 8.03 -11.14
CA PHE A 5 -10.78 7.93 -11.95
C PHE A 5 -9.66 8.76 -11.34
N ILE A 6 -8.54 8.12 -11.07
CA ILE A 6 -7.40 8.72 -10.39
C ILE A 6 -6.18 8.69 -11.30
N ASP A 7 -5.60 9.87 -11.52
CA ASP A 7 -4.30 10.00 -12.18
C ASP A 7 -3.20 10.00 -11.12
N LEU A 8 -2.29 9.03 -11.16
CA LEU A 8 -1.23 8.87 -10.16
C LEU A 8 -0.35 10.13 -10.03
N ASP A 9 -0.04 10.77 -11.16
CA ASP A 9 0.81 11.96 -11.25
C ASP A 9 0.18 13.21 -10.61
N ARG A 10 -1.11 13.16 -10.29
CA ARG A 10 -1.85 14.26 -9.65
C ARG A 10 -1.98 14.09 -8.15
N ILE A 11 -1.56 12.96 -7.59
CA ILE A 11 -1.56 12.73 -6.15
C ILE A 11 -0.15 12.96 -5.61
N PRO A 12 0.05 13.87 -4.65
CA PRO A 12 1.34 14.00 -3.99
C PRO A 12 1.65 12.72 -3.19
N ALA A 13 2.89 12.26 -3.28
CA ALA A 13 3.35 11.18 -2.43
C ALA A 13 3.58 11.69 -1.01
N ILE A 14 3.35 10.81 -0.04
CA ILE A 14 3.89 10.96 1.32
C ILE A 14 5.06 9.99 1.50
N GLU A 15 5.99 10.32 2.39
CA GLU A 15 7.16 9.49 2.69
C GLU A 15 7.16 9.11 4.17
N PRO A 16 6.40 8.08 4.58
CA PRO A 16 6.29 7.68 5.98
C PRO A 16 7.57 7.03 6.51
N VAL A 17 8.39 6.47 5.62
CA VAL A 17 9.68 5.84 5.92
C VAL A 17 10.69 6.29 4.86
N PRO A 18 11.96 6.58 5.22
CA PRO A 18 12.95 7.04 4.25
C PRO A 18 13.07 6.12 3.02
N GLY A 19 12.99 6.71 1.83
CA GLY A 19 13.06 6.02 0.55
C GLY A 19 11.79 5.25 0.16
N CYS A 20 10.69 5.39 0.93
CA CYS A 20 9.39 4.75 0.65
C CYS A 20 8.33 5.82 0.40
N ARG A 21 7.96 6.03 -0.87
CA ARG A 21 7.00 7.05 -1.31
C ARG A 21 5.67 6.41 -1.61
N LEU A 22 4.62 6.86 -0.94
CA LEU A 22 3.30 6.24 -0.94
C LEU A 22 2.22 7.18 -1.49
N ARG A 23 1.30 6.62 -2.29
CA ARG A 23 0.04 7.28 -2.65
C ARG A 23 -1.12 6.34 -2.35
N THR A 24 -2.05 6.79 -1.50
CA THR A 24 -3.11 5.92 -0.95
C THR A 24 -4.54 6.38 -1.24
N PRO A 25 -4.97 6.46 -2.52
CA PRO A 25 -6.37 6.75 -2.80
C PRO A 25 -7.26 5.63 -2.25
N HIS A 26 -8.38 6.03 -1.66
CA HIS A 26 -9.28 5.09 -0.99
C HIS A 26 -10.75 5.47 -1.17
N ALA A 27 -11.59 4.44 -1.13
CA ALA A 27 -13.03 4.54 -0.96
C ALA A 27 -13.39 4.29 0.51
N ASN A 28 -14.61 3.83 0.81
CA ASN A 28 -15.04 3.57 2.19
C ASN A 28 -14.38 2.32 2.80
N SER A 29 -14.18 1.28 2.00
CA SER A 29 -13.72 -0.04 2.49
C SER A 29 -12.46 -0.55 1.82
N LEU A 30 -12.03 0.13 0.75
CA LEU A 30 -10.91 -0.29 -0.09
C LEU A 30 -9.91 0.85 -0.18
N MET A 31 -8.68 0.58 0.19
CA MET A 31 -7.55 1.49 -0.05
C MET A 31 -6.59 0.83 -1.03
N LEU A 32 -6.24 1.56 -2.08
CA LEU A 32 -5.09 1.24 -2.91
C LEU A 32 -3.88 1.96 -2.35
N SER A 33 -2.70 1.37 -2.47
CA SER A 33 -1.45 1.92 -2.01
C SER A 33 -0.39 1.69 -3.07
N TYR A 34 -0.04 2.75 -3.80
CA TYR A 34 1.03 2.73 -4.78
C TYR A 34 2.33 3.11 -4.07
N LEU A 35 3.15 2.10 -3.78
CA LEU A 35 4.40 2.24 -3.04
C LEU A 35 5.58 2.19 -4.02
N GLU A 36 6.37 3.26 -4.03
CA GLU A 36 7.66 3.31 -4.71
C GLU A 36 8.77 3.25 -3.65
N MET A 37 9.74 2.36 -3.87
CA MET A 37 10.85 2.13 -2.95
C MET A 37 12.18 2.39 -3.68
N ASP A 38 13.06 3.16 -3.06
CA ASP A 38 14.45 3.30 -3.50
C ASP A 38 15.23 2.00 -3.26
N ASP A 39 16.39 1.84 -3.90
CA ASP A 39 17.25 0.66 -3.67
C ASP A 39 17.70 0.61 -2.20
N GLY A 40 17.52 -0.55 -1.56
CA GLY A 40 17.81 -0.76 -0.15
C GLY A 40 16.79 -0.15 0.81
N ALA A 41 15.75 0.56 0.32
CA ALA A 41 14.69 1.07 1.18
C ALA A 41 13.93 -0.08 1.85
N GLU A 42 13.49 0.15 3.08
CA GLU A 42 12.84 -0.85 3.92
C GLU A 42 11.53 -0.30 4.47
N VAL A 43 10.47 -1.09 4.34
CA VAL A 43 9.30 -1.00 5.21
C VAL A 43 9.55 -1.96 6.38
N PRO A 44 9.77 -1.44 7.61
CA PRO A 44 10.16 -2.28 8.75
C PRO A 44 9.13 -3.35 9.10
N LEU A 45 9.56 -4.34 9.89
CA LEU A 45 8.65 -5.36 10.41
C LEU A 45 7.53 -4.70 11.22
N HIS A 46 6.30 -4.92 10.81
CA HIS A 46 5.11 -4.40 11.47
C HIS A 46 3.92 -5.33 11.27
N SER A 47 2.80 -5.01 11.90
CA SER A 47 1.52 -5.70 11.69
C SER A 47 0.37 -4.70 11.87
N HIS A 48 -0.78 -5.01 11.28
CA HIS A 48 -1.97 -4.19 11.37
C HIS A 48 -3.22 -5.10 11.28
N PRO A 49 -4.38 -4.64 11.78
CA PRO A 49 -5.60 -5.47 11.79
C PRO A 49 -6.27 -5.58 10.41
N HIS A 50 -5.81 -4.83 9.42
CA HIS A 50 -6.36 -4.80 8.06
C HIS A 50 -5.82 -5.99 7.27
N GLU A 51 -6.65 -6.61 6.44
CA GLU A 51 -6.12 -7.55 5.46
C GLU A 51 -5.39 -6.76 4.37
N GLN A 52 -4.23 -7.28 3.94
CA GLN A 52 -3.45 -6.69 2.87
C GLN A 52 -3.23 -7.70 1.76
N GLY A 53 -3.52 -7.30 0.52
CA GLY A 53 -3.06 -7.98 -0.68
C GLY A 53 -2.09 -7.09 -1.44
N GLY A 54 -1.23 -7.69 -2.26
CA GLY A 54 -0.37 -6.88 -3.12
C GLY A 54 0.22 -7.63 -4.29
N VAL A 55 0.73 -6.85 -5.24
CA VAL A 55 1.47 -7.33 -6.41
C VAL A 55 2.73 -6.50 -6.61
N LEU A 56 3.86 -7.17 -6.81
CA LEU A 56 5.08 -6.51 -7.21
C LEU A 56 4.97 -6.10 -8.68
N LEU A 57 5.02 -4.80 -8.97
CA LEU A 57 4.90 -4.27 -10.33
C LEU A 57 6.26 -4.15 -11.02
N LYS A 58 7.31 -3.75 -10.28
CA LYS A 58 8.66 -3.53 -10.79
C LYS A 58 9.73 -3.82 -9.73
N GLY A 59 10.94 -4.16 -10.17
CA GLY A 59 12.10 -4.35 -9.30
C GLY A 59 12.17 -5.74 -8.68
N THR A 60 12.90 -5.88 -7.58
CA THR A 60 12.98 -7.11 -6.78
C THR A 60 12.77 -6.76 -5.32
N LEU A 61 11.97 -7.55 -4.62
CA LEU A 61 11.61 -7.31 -3.23
C LEU A 61 11.94 -8.54 -2.39
N GLN A 62 12.65 -8.36 -1.29
CA GLN A 62 12.69 -9.37 -0.23
C GLN A 62 11.51 -9.13 0.70
N LEU A 63 10.53 -10.04 0.67
CA LEU A 63 9.29 -9.95 1.41
C LEU A 63 9.24 -11.02 2.49
N THR A 64 9.02 -10.60 3.73
CA THR A 64 8.77 -11.47 4.88
C THR A 64 7.30 -11.39 5.25
N ILE A 65 6.64 -12.55 5.40
CA ILE A 65 5.26 -12.69 5.89
C ILE A 65 5.26 -13.81 6.93
N GLY A 66 5.00 -13.47 8.19
CA GLY A 66 5.14 -14.39 9.30
C GLY A 66 6.60 -14.86 9.46
N ASP A 67 6.81 -16.17 9.39
CA ASP A 67 8.11 -16.82 9.49
C ASP A 67 8.78 -17.05 8.13
N GLU A 68 8.06 -16.82 7.02
CA GLU A 68 8.57 -17.05 5.69
C GLU A 68 9.14 -15.77 5.06
N THR A 69 10.32 -15.88 4.47
CA THR A 69 10.92 -14.81 3.67
C THR A 69 11.22 -15.31 2.26
N ARG A 70 10.77 -14.56 1.25
CA ARG A 70 11.01 -14.85 -0.16
C ARG A 70 11.56 -13.63 -0.88
N VAL A 71 12.40 -13.87 -1.87
CA VAL A 71 12.69 -12.88 -2.91
C VAL A 71 11.61 -13.01 -3.98
N VAL A 72 10.84 -11.95 -4.18
CA VAL A 72 9.75 -11.91 -5.15
C VAL A 72 10.10 -11.02 -6.34
N GLN A 73 9.55 -11.38 -7.50
CA GLN A 73 9.80 -10.76 -8.80
C GLN A 73 8.50 -10.15 -9.37
N PRO A 74 8.55 -9.25 -10.37
CA PRO A 74 7.36 -8.63 -10.92
C PRO A 74 6.30 -9.67 -11.35
N GLY A 75 5.05 -9.41 -10.99
CA GLY A 75 3.94 -10.36 -11.17
C GLY A 75 3.71 -11.31 -10.00
N SER A 76 4.58 -11.31 -8.98
CA SER A 76 4.33 -12.05 -7.73
C SER A 76 3.20 -11.41 -6.95
N LEU A 77 2.22 -12.22 -6.55
CA LEU A 77 1.10 -11.85 -5.71
C LEU A 77 1.35 -12.31 -4.28
N PHE A 78 0.89 -11.53 -3.30
CA PHE A 78 0.92 -11.92 -1.90
C PHE A 78 -0.36 -11.49 -1.19
N LEU A 79 -0.70 -12.25 -0.14
CA LEU A 79 -1.82 -12.01 0.74
C LEU A 79 -1.30 -12.12 2.17
N ILE A 80 -1.60 -11.11 2.98
CA ILE A 80 -1.16 -10.97 4.36
C ILE A 80 -2.43 -10.92 5.21
N PRO A 81 -2.74 -12.00 5.95
CA PRO A 81 -3.85 -12.00 6.88
C PRO A 81 -3.69 -10.95 7.98
N SER A 82 -4.83 -10.51 8.53
CA SER A 82 -4.88 -9.59 9.66
C SER A 82 -3.95 -10.01 10.80
N GLY A 83 -3.16 -9.06 11.31
CA GLY A 83 -2.26 -9.27 12.44
C GLY A 83 -0.98 -10.06 12.14
N VAL A 84 -0.78 -10.56 10.92
CA VAL A 84 0.45 -11.29 10.56
C VAL A 84 1.61 -10.30 10.37
N PRO A 85 2.73 -10.45 11.12
CA PRO A 85 3.88 -9.58 10.95
C PRO A 85 4.50 -9.70 9.56
N HIS A 86 4.87 -8.57 8.97
CA HIS A 86 5.46 -8.53 7.63
C HIS A 86 6.44 -7.37 7.46
N ARG A 87 7.40 -7.56 6.55
CA ARG A 87 8.51 -6.63 6.25
C ARG A 87 8.84 -6.69 4.77
N ALA A 88 9.20 -5.56 4.17
CA ALA A 88 9.57 -5.49 2.76
C ALA A 88 10.86 -4.69 2.57
N VAL A 89 11.78 -5.21 1.75
CA VAL A 89 13.03 -4.53 1.38
C VAL A 89 13.21 -4.55 -0.12
N ALA A 90 13.39 -3.39 -0.74
CA ALA A 90 13.81 -3.31 -2.13
C ALA A 90 15.28 -3.74 -2.23
N ILE A 91 15.57 -4.71 -3.10
CA ILE A 91 16.93 -5.23 -3.29
C ILE A 91 17.28 -5.22 -4.77
N ASN A 92 18.56 -5.03 -5.08
CA ASN A 92 19.09 -4.98 -6.44
C ASN A 92 18.46 -3.88 -7.32
N GLY A 93 18.08 -2.75 -6.71
CA GLY A 93 17.48 -1.62 -7.38
C GLY A 93 16.13 -1.18 -6.78
N PRO A 94 15.55 -0.10 -7.32
CA PRO A 94 14.25 0.40 -6.87
C PRO A 94 13.13 -0.59 -7.21
N ALA A 95 12.07 -0.56 -6.39
CA ALA A 95 10.90 -1.43 -6.53
C ALA A 95 9.59 -0.62 -6.54
N VAL A 96 8.55 -1.20 -7.14
CA VAL A 96 7.20 -0.63 -7.10
C VAL A 96 6.20 -1.72 -6.75
N VAL A 97 5.40 -1.48 -5.72
CA VAL A 97 4.37 -2.41 -5.22
C VAL A 97 3.02 -1.71 -5.30
N LEU A 98 2.00 -2.45 -5.75
CA LEU A 98 0.61 -2.07 -5.51
C LEU A 98 0.09 -2.92 -4.36
N ASP A 99 -0.20 -2.27 -3.24
CA ASP A 99 -0.88 -2.85 -2.10
C ASP A 99 -2.36 -2.47 -2.10
N VAL A 100 -3.18 -3.32 -1.50
CA VAL A 100 -4.61 -3.19 -1.34
C VAL A 100 -4.96 -3.55 0.10
N PHE A 101 -5.70 -2.68 0.78
CA PHE A 101 -6.12 -2.88 2.16
C PHE A 101 -7.64 -2.93 2.29
N SER A 102 -8.12 -3.80 3.18
CA SER A 102 -9.52 -3.85 3.64
C SER A 102 -9.62 -4.19 5.14
N PRO A 103 -10.31 -3.40 5.97
CA PRO A 103 -10.84 -2.07 5.65
C PRO A 103 -9.70 -1.08 5.32
N ILE A 104 -10.03 0.20 5.10
CA ILE A 104 -9.00 1.20 4.83
C ILE A 104 -8.07 1.36 6.04
N ARG A 105 -6.80 1.70 5.78
CA ARG A 105 -5.86 2.11 6.83
C ARG A 105 -6.16 3.55 7.24
N GLU A 106 -6.84 3.73 8.38
CA GLU A 106 -7.28 5.06 8.84
C GLU A 106 -6.10 6.01 9.08
N ASP A 107 -4.97 5.49 9.57
CA ASP A 107 -3.73 6.24 9.74
C ASP A 107 -3.16 6.78 8.41
N TYR A 108 -3.26 6.00 7.34
CA TYR A 108 -2.90 6.48 5.99
C TYR A 108 -3.96 7.41 5.41
N ALA A 109 -5.24 7.21 5.72
CA ALA A 109 -6.32 8.10 5.28
C ALA A 109 -6.23 9.50 5.92
N ASP A 110 -5.73 9.58 7.16
CA ASP A 110 -5.50 10.83 7.86
C ASP A 110 -4.29 11.59 7.30
N LEU A 111 -3.28 10.86 6.81
CA LEU A 111 -2.08 11.43 6.18
C LEU A 111 -2.28 11.74 4.68
N ALA A 112 -3.28 11.14 4.02
CA ALA A 112 -3.47 11.22 2.58
C ALA A 112 -4.94 11.36 2.16
N ASN A 113 -5.19 12.42 1.39
CA ASN A 113 -6.30 12.65 0.44
C ASN A 113 -7.49 11.67 0.52
N ARG A 114 -8.50 12.02 1.32
CA ARG A 114 -9.85 11.44 1.23
C ARG A 114 -10.40 11.64 -0.19
N TYR A 115 -10.41 10.59 -1.00
CA TYR A 115 -10.76 10.69 -2.42
C TYR A 115 -12.27 10.60 -2.66
N ILE A 116 -13.00 9.86 -1.83
CA ILE A 116 -14.47 9.79 -1.86
C ILE A 116 -15.00 10.33 -0.52
N PRO A 117 -15.78 11.44 -0.50
CA PRO A 117 -16.45 11.87 0.72
C PRO A 117 -17.51 10.83 1.15
N PRO A 118 -17.77 10.66 2.46
CA PRO A 118 -18.82 9.76 2.92
C PRO A 118 -20.15 10.15 2.25
N VAL A 119 -20.87 9.14 1.74
CA VAL A 119 -22.22 9.34 1.22
C VAL A 119 -23.08 9.77 2.41
N GLU A 120 -23.60 10.99 2.40
CA GLU A 120 -24.62 11.38 3.37
C GLU A 120 -25.79 10.41 3.26
N PRO A 121 -26.32 9.87 4.37
CA PRO A 121 -27.46 8.98 4.31
C PRO A 121 -28.60 9.71 3.61
N THR A 122 -29.12 9.12 2.53
CA THR A 122 -30.28 9.64 1.83
C THR A 122 -31.41 9.84 2.85
N PRO A 123 -31.97 11.06 3.00
CA PRO A 123 -33.18 11.24 3.79
C PRO A 123 -34.26 10.36 3.18
N GLY A 124 -34.82 9.45 3.99
CA GLY A 124 -35.93 8.59 3.60
C GLY A 124 -37.22 9.36 3.37
#